data_AF-A0A9P5QAG9-F1
#
_entry.id   AF-A0A9P5QAG9-F1
#
_cell.length_a   1.000
_cell.length_b   1.000
_cell.length_c   1.000
_cell.angle_alpha   90.00
_cell.angle_beta   90.00
_cell.angle_gamma   90.00
#
_symmetry.space_group_name_H-M   'P 1'
#
loop_
_entity.id
_entity.type
_entity.pdbx_description
1 polymer ?
#
loop_
_entity_poly.entity_id
_entity_poly.type
_entity_poly.pdbx_seq_one_letter_code
_entity_poly.pdbx_strand_id
1 'polypeptide(L)'
;MSDVERVVLILVGLVGSGKTAFATALQHHFPNRWRRCNQDELGNRRQVEALARDSLRKGFSVCIDRTNIDESQRAHWINIAREFSNTSVWIIVFDTPYDVCASRLRDRTSHPTIHSFEQGLSILSRFANDFRPPTAEEDFNRIISLELSDTKPDYSALDISIILERVRSSAVVSGGSTPVRTSWAERRRASGRGLHTKADNRRPYGDRHITSDSSTDSARGANSFFGKLWEQGTGVVFQTQSSGTSAVEASSIEAGGGLATNYDTQNSPPLEEARYLSDSLGVD
;
A
#
# COMPACT_ATOMS: atom_id res chain seq x y z
N MET A 1 -31.44 1.13 0.73
CA MET A 1 -30.03 1.15 0.26
C MET A 1 -29.65 -0.29 0.03
N SER A 2 -29.49 -0.69 -1.23
CA SER A 2 -28.94 -1.99 -1.58
C SER A 2 -27.62 -2.20 -0.81
N ASP A 3 -27.43 -3.39 -0.24
CA ASP A 3 -26.23 -3.72 0.50
C ASP A 3 -25.11 -3.96 -0.52
N VAL A 4 -24.57 -2.87 -1.08
CA VAL A 4 -23.46 -2.92 -2.03
C VAL A 4 -22.22 -3.41 -1.27
N GLU A 5 -21.61 -4.48 -1.78
CA GLU A 5 -20.39 -5.05 -1.22
C GLU A 5 -19.31 -3.97 -1.07
N ARG A 6 -18.75 -3.87 0.13
CA ARG A 6 -17.61 -3.01 0.44
C ARG A 6 -16.32 -3.79 0.31
N VAL A 7 -15.24 -3.09 0.01
CA VAL A 7 -13.92 -3.71 -0.13
C VAL A 7 -12.92 -3.04 0.81
N VAL A 8 -12.16 -3.86 1.54
CA VAL A 8 -10.88 -3.47 2.12
C VAL A 8 -9.78 -3.92 1.16
N LEU A 9 -9.26 -2.98 0.38
CA LEU A 9 -8.18 -3.21 -0.57
C LEU A 9 -6.83 -2.97 0.11
N ILE A 10 -6.03 -4.03 0.23
CA ILE A 10 -4.70 -3.98 0.84
C ILE A 10 -3.66 -3.94 -0.28
N LEU A 11 -2.91 -2.85 -0.37
CA LEU A 11 -1.77 -2.78 -1.30
C LEU A 11 -0.55 -3.39 -0.64
N VAL A 12 0.19 -4.21 -1.37
CA VAL A 12 1.39 -4.92 -0.88
C VAL A 12 2.54 -4.64 -1.83
N GLY A 13 3.72 -4.28 -1.31
CA GLY A 13 4.91 -4.12 -2.16
C GLY A 13 5.95 -3.19 -1.57
N LEU A 14 7.14 -3.16 -2.20
CA LEU A 14 8.28 -2.37 -1.73
C LEU A 14 8.06 -0.87 -1.79
N VAL A 15 8.82 -0.11 -1.01
CA VAL A 15 8.86 1.36 -1.16
C VAL A 15 9.32 1.69 -2.57
N GLY A 16 8.66 2.64 -3.25
CA GLY A 16 8.93 2.97 -4.65
C GLY A 16 8.23 2.08 -5.69
N SER A 17 7.40 1.11 -5.27
CA SER A 17 6.70 0.19 -6.19
C SER A 17 5.49 0.79 -6.93
N GLY A 18 5.09 2.04 -6.65
CA GLY A 18 3.95 2.69 -7.33
C GLY A 18 2.59 2.59 -6.62
N LYS A 19 2.51 1.97 -5.44
CA LYS A 19 1.27 1.85 -4.64
C LYS A 19 0.55 3.19 -4.44
N THR A 20 1.27 4.21 -3.99
CA THR A 20 0.69 5.53 -3.72
C THR A 20 0.14 6.19 -4.99
N ALA A 21 0.79 6.01 -6.15
CA ALA A 21 0.27 6.53 -7.41
C ALA A 21 -1.08 5.89 -7.75
N PHE A 22 -1.18 4.56 -7.64
CA PHE A 22 -2.44 3.84 -7.83
C PHE A 22 -3.51 4.26 -6.81
N ALA A 23 -3.18 4.31 -5.51
CA ALA A 23 -4.13 4.62 -4.45
C ALA A 23 -4.68 6.04 -4.56
N THR A 24 -3.83 7.01 -4.90
CA THR A 24 -4.24 8.40 -5.13
C THR A 24 -5.16 8.49 -6.34
N ALA A 25 -4.81 7.86 -7.46
CA ALA A 25 -5.66 7.83 -8.65
C ALA A 25 -7.00 7.13 -8.39
N LEU A 26 -7.02 6.04 -7.62
CA LEU A 26 -8.24 5.34 -7.23
C LEU A 26 -9.21 6.25 -6.48
N GLN A 27 -8.76 6.97 -5.45
CA GLN A 27 -9.62 7.91 -4.74
C GLN A 27 -10.03 9.09 -5.62
N HIS A 28 -9.11 9.61 -6.45
CA HIS A 28 -9.38 10.73 -7.34
C HIS A 28 -10.49 10.43 -8.34
N HIS A 29 -10.43 9.27 -9.01
CA HIS A 29 -11.38 8.89 -10.06
C HIS A 29 -12.69 8.31 -9.49
N PHE A 30 -12.67 7.78 -8.26
CA PHE A 30 -13.85 7.17 -7.63
C PHE A 30 -14.10 7.69 -6.19
N PRO A 31 -14.19 9.01 -5.97
CA PRO A 31 -14.22 9.61 -4.63
C PRO A 31 -15.48 9.26 -3.83
N ASN A 32 -16.57 8.93 -4.51
CA ASN A 32 -17.85 8.55 -3.89
C ASN A 32 -17.88 7.08 -3.46
N ARG A 33 -16.90 6.27 -3.86
CA ARG A 33 -16.85 4.83 -3.56
C ARG A 33 -15.62 4.43 -2.76
N TRP A 34 -14.50 5.10 -2.95
CA TRP A 34 -13.22 4.73 -2.37
C TRP A 34 -12.64 5.82 -1.49
N ARG A 35 -12.15 5.41 -0.30
CA ARG A 35 -11.31 6.24 0.56
C ARG A 35 -9.91 5.64 0.65
N ARG A 36 -8.90 6.43 0.34
CA ARG A 36 -7.50 6.09 0.57
C ARG A 36 -7.17 6.31 2.06
N CYS A 37 -6.55 5.31 2.67
CA CYS A 37 -6.07 5.35 4.04
C CYS A 37 -4.55 5.19 4.03
N ASN A 38 -3.82 6.30 4.15
CA ASN A 38 -2.35 6.32 4.17
C ASN A 38 -1.84 6.79 5.53
N GLN A 39 -0.87 6.07 6.08
CA GLN A 39 -0.23 6.43 7.33
C GLN A 39 0.66 7.67 7.24
N ASP A 40 1.33 7.89 6.11
CA ASP A 40 2.27 9.01 5.98
C ASP A 40 1.57 10.37 6.06
N GLU A 41 0.29 10.42 5.68
CA GLU A 41 -0.55 11.63 5.80
C GLU A 41 -1.23 11.76 7.17
N LEU A 42 -1.54 10.63 7.82
CA LEU A 42 -2.28 10.63 9.07
C LEU A 42 -1.37 10.69 10.30
N GLY A 43 -0.14 10.20 10.20
CA GLY A 43 0.88 10.22 11.24
C GLY A 43 1.10 8.85 11.87
N ASN A 44 0.06 8.14 12.31
CA ASN A 44 0.23 6.83 12.94
C ASN A 44 -0.78 5.76 12.48
N ARG A 45 -0.45 4.49 12.73
CA ARG A 45 -1.30 3.34 12.33
C ARG A 45 -2.72 3.44 12.90
N ARG A 46 -2.88 3.85 14.16
CA ARG A 46 -4.18 3.91 14.82
C ARG A 46 -5.13 4.89 14.13
N GLN A 47 -4.61 5.99 13.59
CA GLN A 47 -5.40 6.94 12.80
C GLN A 47 -5.81 6.34 11.45
N VAL A 48 -4.95 5.56 10.81
CA VAL A 48 -5.31 4.81 9.59
C VAL A 48 -6.43 3.82 9.88
N GLU A 49 -6.32 3.05 10.97
CA GLU A 49 -7.36 2.13 11.40
C GLU A 49 -8.68 2.84 11.70
N ALA A 50 -8.64 3.99 12.38
CA ALA A 50 -9.82 4.79 12.69
C ALA A 50 -10.49 5.32 11.42
N LEU A 51 -9.71 5.85 10.46
CA LEU A 51 -10.23 6.32 9.18
C LEU A 51 -10.85 5.16 8.38
N ALA A 52 -10.20 3.99 8.35
CA ALA A 52 -10.72 2.82 7.65
C ALA A 52 -12.08 2.41 8.21
N ARG A 53 -12.20 2.28 9.53
CA ARG A 53 -13.48 1.94 10.20
C ARG A 53 -14.55 3.00 9.95
N ASP A 54 -14.23 4.29 10.09
CA ASP A 54 -15.18 5.38 9.85
C ASP A 54 -15.69 5.39 8.40
N SER A 55 -14.79 5.16 7.43
CA SER A 55 -15.14 5.10 6.02
C SER A 55 -16.05 3.91 5.70
N LEU A 56 -15.74 2.73 6.24
CA LEU A 56 -16.56 1.52 6.08
C LEU A 56 -17.97 1.73 6.67
N ARG A 57 -18.08 2.33 7.87
CA ARG A 57 -19.37 2.70 8.48
C ARG A 57 -20.20 3.62 7.59
N LYS A 58 -19.54 4.54 6.88
CA LYS A 58 -20.18 5.49 5.96
C LYS A 58 -20.53 4.89 4.59
N GLY A 59 -20.25 3.61 4.35
CA GLY A 59 -20.58 2.95 3.09
C GLY A 59 -19.45 2.90 2.06
N PHE A 60 -18.27 3.46 2.36
CA PHE A 60 -17.15 3.46 1.42
C PHE A 60 -16.39 2.14 1.45
N SER A 61 -15.76 1.81 0.32
CA SER A 61 -14.62 0.90 0.28
C SER A 61 -13.34 1.65 0.64
N VAL A 62 -12.34 0.95 1.16
CA VAL A 62 -11.09 1.56 1.63
C VAL A 62 -9.88 0.96 0.92
N CYS A 63 -8.91 1.80 0.56
CA CYS A 63 -7.63 1.41 0.00
C CYS A 63 -6.51 1.71 0.99
N ILE A 64 -5.89 0.67 1.54
CA ILE A 64 -4.81 0.77 2.52
C ILE A 64 -3.48 0.97 1.78
N ASP A 65 -3.06 2.23 1.65
CA ASP A 65 -1.81 2.64 0.99
C ASP A 65 -0.64 2.56 1.98
N ARG A 66 -0.17 1.33 2.21
CA ARG A 66 1.03 1.01 2.99
C ARG A 66 1.83 -0.07 2.29
N THR A 67 2.99 -0.41 2.84
CA THR A 67 3.87 -1.45 2.30
C THR A 67 3.38 -2.87 2.57
N ASN A 68 2.79 -3.12 3.76
CA ASN A 68 2.13 -4.36 4.15
C ASN A 68 2.97 -5.62 3.84
N ILE A 69 4.26 -5.57 4.19
CA ILE A 69 5.27 -6.53 3.73
C ILE A 69 5.18 -7.90 4.40
N ASP A 70 4.48 -8.02 5.52
CA ASP A 70 4.33 -9.29 6.24
C ASP A 70 2.89 -9.52 6.69
N GLU A 71 2.60 -10.76 7.07
CA GLU A 71 1.28 -11.23 7.51
C GLU A 71 0.77 -10.44 8.72
N SER A 72 1.62 -10.17 9.70
CA SER A 72 1.21 -9.46 10.93
C SER A 72 0.68 -8.05 10.62
N GLN A 73 1.27 -7.38 9.62
CA GLN A 73 0.82 -6.07 9.16
C GLN A 73 -0.53 -6.16 8.44
N ARG A 74 -0.70 -7.18 7.59
CA ARG A 74 -1.94 -7.40 6.81
C ARG A 74 -3.10 -7.81 7.70
N ALA A 75 -2.86 -8.65 8.70
CA ALA A 75 -3.86 -9.13 9.64
C ALA A 75 -4.68 -8.01 10.30
N HIS A 76 -4.07 -6.85 10.57
CA HIS A 76 -4.80 -5.68 11.10
C HIS A 76 -5.96 -5.24 10.20
N TRP A 77 -5.75 -5.17 8.89
CA TRP A 77 -6.75 -4.70 7.93
C TRP A 77 -7.78 -5.77 7.62
N ILE A 78 -7.33 -7.03 7.58
CA ILE A 78 -8.20 -8.19 7.44
C ILE A 78 -9.18 -8.25 8.61
N ASN A 79 -8.67 -8.13 9.84
CA ASN A 79 -9.50 -8.07 11.05
C ASN A 79 -10.49 -6.91 11.01
N ILE A 80 -10.06 -5.72 10.56
CA ILE A 80 -10.98 -4.58 10.37
C ILE A 80 -12.08 -4.91 9.37
N ALA A 81 -11.78 -5.56 8.24
CA ALA A 81 -12.82 -5.96 7.28
C ALA A 81 -13.87 -6.89 7.92
N ARG A 82 -13.45 -7.80 8.80
CA ARG A 82 -14.34 -8.75 9.51
C ARG A 82 -15.23 -8.09 10.55
N GLU A 83 -14.93 -6.87 10.98
CA GLU A 83 -15.83 -6.08 11.84
C GLU A 83 -17.13 -5.66 11.12
N PHE A 84 -17.18 -5.75 9.79
CA PHE A 84 -18.27 -5.25 8.96
C PHE A 84 -18.92 -6.37 8.13
N SER A 85 -20.25 -6.42 8.13
CA SER A 85 -20.99 -7.30 7.21
C SER A 85 -20.78 -6.88 5.77
N ASN A 86 -20.88 -7.85 4.85
CA ASN A 86 -20.81 -7.60 3.40
C ASN A 86 -19.55 -6.81 2.97
N THR A 87 -18.42 -7.16 3.57
CA THR A 87 -17.11 -6.55 3.29
C THR A 87 -16.11 -7.64 2.89
N SER A 88 -15.54 -7.50 1.70
CA SER A 88 -14.50 -8.39 1.17
C SER A 88 -13.10 -7.79 1.31
N VAL A 89 -12.12 -8.66 1.49
CA VAL A 89 -10.69 -8.31 1.52
C VAL A 89 -10.07 -8.63 0.17
N TRP A 90 -9.54 -7.60 -0.49
CA TRP A 90 -8.81 -7.73 -1.74
C TRP A 90 -7.35 -7.36 -1.53
N ILE A 91 -6.44 -8.06 -2.22
CA ILE A 91 -5.01 -7.77 -2.19
C ILE A 91 -4.51 -7.45 -3.61
N ILE A 92 -3.75 -6.37 -3.74
CA ILE A 92 -2.95 -6.09 -4.93
C ILE A 92 -1.49 -6.10 -4.54
N VAL A 93 -0.73 -7.03 -5.11
CA VAL A 93 0.73 -7.09 -4.94
C VAL A 93 1.41 -6.32 -6.07
N PHE A 94 2.22 -5.32 -5.74
CA PHE A 94 3.06 -4.60 -6.68
C PHE A 94 4.41 -5.30 -6.78
N ASP A 95 4.59 -6.12 -7.81
CA ASP A 95 5.79 -6.92 -8.06
C ASP A 95 6.86 -6.12 -8.84
N THR A 96 6.97 -4.82 -8.55
CA THR A 96 8.01 -3.97 -9.15
C THR A 96 9.39 -4.47 -8.72
N PRO A 97 10.33 -4.69 -9.66
CA PRO A 97 11.69 -5.11 -9.35
C PRO A 97 12.42 -4.18 -8.37
N TYR A 98 13.30 -4.76 -7.56
CA TYR A 98 14.04 -4.05 -6.51
C TYR A 98 14.88 -2.88 -7.05
N ASP A 99 15.57 -3.11 -8.17
CA ASP A 99 16.41 -2.14 -8.88
C ASP A 99 15.59 -0.96 -9.41
N VAL A 100 14.39 -1.22 -9.92
CA VAL A 100 13.45 -0.17 -10.34
C VAL A 100 12.96 0.64 -9.13
N CYS A 101 12.62 -0.02 -8.01
CA CYS A 101 12.26 0.65 -6.76
C CYS A 101 13.42 1.54 -6.26
N ALA A 102 14.65 1.03 -6.31
CA ALA A 102 15.86 1.75 -5.90
C ALA A 102 16.11 2.97 -6.80
N SER A 103 15.95 2.84 -8.12
CA SER A 103 16.07 3.96 -9.06
C SER A 103 15.02 5.04 -8.76
N ARG A 104 13.75 4.66 -8.59
CA ARG A 104 12.68 5.61 -8.25
C ARG A 104 12.92 6.33 -6.92
N LEU A 105 13.54 5.67 -5.95
CA LEU A 105 13.95 6.31 -4.70
C LEU A 105 15.10 7.30 -4.91
N ARG A 106 16.04 7.01 -5.83
CA ARG A 106 17.09 7.96 -6.23
C ARG A 106 16.49 9.23 -6.83
N ASP A 107 15.52 9.08 -7.71
CA ASP A 107 14.92 10.22 -8.39
C ASP A 107 14.02 11.03 -7.44
N ARG A 108 13.39 10.38 -6.45
CA ARG A 108 12.67 11.06 -5.37
C ARG A 108 13.58 11.79 -4.37
N THR A 109 14.85 11.40 -4.27
CA THR A 109 15.83 11.96 -3.33
C THR A 109 16.62 13.15 -3.87
N SER A 110 16.37 13.59 -5.12
CA SER A 110 16.90 14.88 -5.60
C SER A 110 16.15 16.09 -5.05
N HIS A 111 15.19 15.89 -4.14
CA HIS A 111 14.50 16.94 -3.37
C HIS A 111 15.18 17.11 -1.99
N PRO A 112 15.30 18.34 -1.46
CA PRO A 112 16.11 18.70 -0.28
C PRO A 112 15.69 18.09 1.08
N THR A 113 14.75 17.14 1.11
CA THR A 113 14.06 16.68 2.32
C THR A 113 14.14 15.17 2.56
N ILE A 114 15.13 14.49 1.97
CA ILE A 114 15.47 13.11 2.35
C ILE A 114 16.90 13.09 2.90
N HIS A 115 17.07 12.60 4.12
CA HIS A 115 18.32 12.67 4.88
C HIS A 115 19.50 11.84 4.32
N SER A 116 19.29 11.07 3.25
CA SER A 116 20.30 10.66 2.24
C SER A 116 19.71 9.55 1.35
N PHE A 117 20.15 9.46 0.10
CA PHE A 117 19.85 8.32 -0.78
C PHE A 117 20.20 6.96 -0.12
N GLU A 118 21.27 6.92 0.67
CA GLU A 118 21.72 5.74 1.41
C GLU A 118 20.69 5.26 2.44
N GLN A 119 20.04 6.16 3.16
CA GLN A 119 18.98 5.81 4.11
C GLN A 119 17.77 5.18 3.38
N GLY A 120 17.39 5.74 2.23
CA GLY A 120 16.33 5.18 1.39
C GLY A 120 16.64 3.76 0.90
N LEU A 121 17.88 3.52 0.47
CA LEU A 121 18.34 2.18 0.07
C LEU A 121 18.39 1.20 1.24
N SER A 122 18.83 1.63 2.42
CA SER A 122 18.86 0.80 3.63
C SER A 122 17.45 0.34 4.01
N ILE A 123 16.48 1.25 3.98
CA ILE A 123 15.06 0.93 4.18
C ILE A 123 14.59 -0.05 3.12
N LEU A 124 14.78 0.25 1.83
CA LEU A 124 14.36 -0.64 0.75
C LEU A 124 14.94 -2.05 0.89
N SER A 125 16.23 -2.17 1.21
CA SER A 125 16.93 -3.44 1.44
C SER A 125 16.30 -4.24 2.57
N ARG A 126 15.97 -3.59 3.69
CA ARG A 126 15.34 -4.26 4.82
C ARG A 126 13.89 -4.66 4.52
N PHE A 127 13.11 -3.79 3.88
CA PHE A 127 11.75 -4.14 3.42
C PHE A 127 11.77 -5.35 2.50
N ALA A 128 12.76 -5.45 1.61
CA ALA A 128 12.93 -6.59 0.73
C ALA A 128 13.29 -7.89 1.47
N ASN A 129 14.06 -7.79 2.56
CA ASN A 129 14.43 -8.95 3.40
C ASN A 129 13.26 -9.45 4.25
N ASP A 130 12.48 -8.51 4.80
CA ASP A 130 11.39 -8.81 5.72
C ASP A 130 10.11 -9.20 4.95
N PHE A 131 10.06 -8.97 3.63
CA PHE A 131 8.93 -9.33 2.78
C PHE A 131 8.53 -10.81 2.88
N ARG A 132 7.26 -11.03 3.19
CA ARG A 132 6.55 -12.31 3.17
C ARG A 132 5.34 -12.16 2.23
N PRO A 133 5.29 -12.94 1.14
CA PRO A 133 4.19 -12.85 0.18
C PRO A 133 2.86 -13.20 0.88
N PRO A 134 1.73 -12.64 0.44
CA PRO A 134 0.43 -13.04 0.93
C PRO A 134 0.17 -14.53 0.71
N THR A 135 -0.34 -15.23 1.72
CA THR A 135 -0.73 -16.65 1.63
C THR A 135 -2.22 -16.85 1.88
N ALA A 136 -2.77 -17.95 1.36
CA ALA A 136 -4.19 -18.26 1.52
C ALA A 136 -4.63 -18.45 2.99
N GLU A 137 -3.69 -18.64 3.90
CA GLU A 137 -3.91 -18.80 5.34
C GLU A 137 -4.30 -17.47 6.01
N GLU A 138 -4.06 -16.33 5.34
CA GLU A 138 -4.38 -15.00 5.86
C GLU A 138 -5.87 -14.62 5.73
N ASP A 139 -6.70 -15.48 5.13
CA ASP A 139 -8.16 -15.28 5.02
C ASP A 139 -8.57 -13.98 4.29
N PHE A 140 -7.96 -13.73 3.12
CA PHE A 140 -8.42 -12.72 2.16
C PHE A 140 -9.23 -13.36 1.01
N ASN A 141 -10.11 -12.60 0.37
CA ASN A 141 -11.01 -13.13 -0.65
C ASN A 141 -10.35 -13.23 -2.04
N ARG A 142 -9.58 -12.20 -2.45
CA ARG A 142 -9.07 -12.09 -3.82
C ARG A 142 -7.67 -11.49 -3.84
N ILE A 143 -6.86 -11.90 -4.81
CA ILE A 143 -5.50 -11.39 -4.97
C ILE A 143 -5.07 -11.37 -6.44
N ILE A 144 -4.36 -10.30 -6.81
CA ILE A 144 -3.61 -10.24 -8.07
C ILE A 144 -2.19 -9.71 -7.83
N SER A 145 -1.33 -9.92 -8.80
CA SER A 145 -0.02 -9.29 -8.90
C SER A 145 0.00 -8.33 -10.09
N LEU A 146 0.54 -7.13 -9.88
CA LEU A 146 0.80 -6.13 -10.90
C LEU A 146 2.30 -6.12 -11.21
N GLU A 147 2.63 -6.36 -12.47
CA GLU A 147 4.00 -6.25 -12.97
C GLU A 147 4.35 -4.80 -13.29
N LEU A 148 5.62 -4.54 -13.64
CA LEU A 148 6.06 -3.18 -13.98
C LEU A 148 5.24 -2.56 -15.12
N SER A 149 4.86 -3.36 -16.13
CA SER A 149 4.03 -2.96 -17.27
C SER A 149 2.60 -2.58 -16.88
N ASP A 150 2.11 -3.09 -15.75
CA ASP A 150 0.79 -2.75 -15.21
C ASP A 150 0.81 -1.43 -14.43
N THR A 151 2.01 -0.91 -14.11
CA THR A 151 2.17 0.32 -13.32
C THR A 151 2.42 1.55 -14.17
N LYS A 152 1.72 2.64 -13.84
CA LYS A 152 1.82 3.93 -14.53
C LYS A 152 1.97 5.05 -13.50
N PRO A 153 2.66 6.16 -13.83
CA PRO A 153 2.67 7.34 -12.98
C PRO A 153 1.28 8.01 -12.96
N ASP A 154 0.63 8.09 -14.13
CA ASP A 154 -0.65 8.76 -14.32
C ASP A 154 -1.71 7.75 -14.76
N TYR A 155 -2.41 7.15 -13.79
CA TYR A 155 -3.52 6.24 -14.09
C TYR A 155 -4.75 7.04 -14.55
N SER A 156 -5.32 6.67 -15.69
CA SER A 156 -6.66 7.11 -16.08
C SER A 156 -7.74 6.36 -15.27
N ALA A 157 -8.98 6.86 -15.30
CA ALA A 157 -10.11 6.14 -14.71
C ALA A 157 -10.29 4.74 -15.32
N LEU A 158 -10.05 4.59 -16.62
CA LEU A 158 -10.11 3.30 -17.31
C LEU A 158 -9.03 2.33 -16.81
N ASP A 159 -7.79 2.81 -16.63
CA ASP A 159 -6.71 1.96 -16.10
C ASP A 159 -7.06 1.41 -14.71
N ILE A 160 -7.59 2.27 -13.83
CA ILE A 160 -8.03 1.86 -12.49
C ILE A 160 -9.18 0.85 -12.59
N SER A 161 -10.19 1.11 -13.41
CA SER A 161 -11.32 0.18 -13.61
C SER A 161 -10.87 -1.19 -14.09
N ILE A 162 -9.94 -1.25 -15.05
CA ILE A 162 -9.39 -2.50 -15.57
C ILE A 162 -8.69 -3.28 -14.45
N ILE A 163 -7.89 -2.61 -13.62
CA ILE A 163 -7.21 -3.25 -12.49
C ILE A 163 -8.23 -3.75 -11.46
N LEU A 164 -9.21 -2.94 -11.08
CA LEU A 164 -10.25 -3.34 -10.13
C LEU A 164 -11.07 -4.52 -10.65
N GLU A 165 -11.40 -4.55 -11.94
CA GLU A 165 -12.11 -5.67 -12.55
C GLU A 165 -11.24 -6.92 -12.54
N ARG A 166 -9.95 -6.82 -12.88
CA ARG A 166 -9.00 -7.94 -12.79
C ARG A 166 -8.95 -8.53 -11.38
N VAL A 167 -9.00 -7.69 -10.33
CA VAL A 167 -9.13 -8.19 -8.95
C VAL A 167 -10.46 -8.87 -8.73
N ARG A 168 -11.57 -8.24 -9.12
CA ARG A 168 -12.93 -8.78 -8.94
C ARG A 168 -13.13 -10.13 -9.62
N SER A 169 -12.61 -10.31 -10.83
CA SER A 169 -12.72 -11.57 -11.57
C SER A 169 -11.65 -12.61 -11.21
N SER A 170 -10.65 -12.26 -10.37
CA SER A 170 -9.63 -13.21 -9.92
C SER A 170 -10.24 -14.35 -9.09
N ALA A 171 -9.60 -15.52 -9.07
CA ALA A 171 -10.12 -16.66 -8.30
C ALA A 171 -10.30 -16.30 -6.81
N VAL A 172 -11.41 -16.75 -6.22
CA VAL A 172 -11.60 -16.63 -4.78
C VAL A 172 -10.60 -17.53 -4.09
N VAL A 173 -9.82 -16.96 -3.18
CA VAL A 173 -8.86 -17.71 -2.38
C VAL A 173 -9.61 -18.42 -1.26
N SER A 174 -9.37 -19.73 -1.15
CA SER A 174 -9.88 -20.59 -0.09
C SER A 174 -8.72 -21.45 0.40
N GLY A 175 -8.68 -21.74 1.71
CA GLY A 175 -7.53 -22.36 2.37
C GLY A 175 -6.95 -23.54 1.59
N GLY A 176 -5.63 -23.49 1.32
CA GLY A 176 -4.90 -24.52 0.56
C GLY A 176 -4.43 -24.09 -0.85
N SER A 177 -4.77 -22.89 -1.34
CA SER A 177 -4.29 -22.42 -2.64
C SER A 177 -2.82 -21.97 -2.63
N THR A 178 -2.12 -22.23 -3.73
CA THR A 178 -0.70 -21.90 -3.96
C THR A 178 -0.36 -20.42 -3.69
N PRO A 179 0.81 -20.13 -3.09
CA PRO A 179 1.25 -18.76 -2.83
C PRO A 179 1.35 -17.96 -4.13
N VAL A 180 0.98 -16.68 -4.07
CA VAL A 180 1.12 -15.77 -5.21
C VAL A 180 2.60 -15.58 -5.50
N ARG A 181 3.02 -16.01 -6.71
CA ARG A 181 4.40 -15.92 -7.16
C ARG A 181 4.80 -14.45 -7.27
N THR A 182 5.70 -14.02 -6.41
CA THR A 182 6.32 -12.68 -6.48
C THR A 182 7.70 -12.86 -7.08
N SER A 183 7.86 -12.40 -8.32
CA SER A 183 8.98 -12.79 -9.15
C SER A 183 10.32 -12.33 -8.56
N TRP A 184 10.38 -11.15 -7.93
CA TRP A 184 11.63 -10.67 -7.33
C TRP A 184 11.92 -11.29 -5.95
N ALA A 185 10.91 -11.56 -5.12
CA ALA A 185 11.09 -12.16 -3.81
C ALA A 185 11.53 -13.64 -3.92
N GLU A 186 10.99 -14.37 -4.91
CA GLU A 186 11.46 -15.72 -5.26
C GLU A 186 12.91 -15.71 -5.75
N ARG A 187 13.26 -14.80 -6.67
CA ARG A 187 14.64 -14.66 -7.19
C ARG A 187 15.65 -14.41 -6.07
N ARG A 188 15.32 -13.57 -5.09
CA ARG A 188 16.22 -13.25 -3.97
C ARG A 188 16.38 -14.41 -2.97
N ARG A 189 15.32 -15.18 -2.72
CA ARG A 189 15.40 -16.40 -1.90
C ARG A 189 16.21 -17.51 -2.58
N ALA A 190 16.17 -17.59 -3.91
CA ALA A 190 16.97 -18.51 -4.69
C ALA A 190 18.47 -18.14 -4.64
N SER A 191 18.81 -16.85 -4.78
CA SER A 191 20.20 -16.39 -4.71
C SER A 191 20.81 -16.44 -3.29
N GLY A 192 19.99 -16.33 -2.24
CA GLY A 192 20.44 -16.50 -0.84
C GLY A 192 20.77 -17.93 -0.42
N ARG A 193 20.41 -18.96 -1.21
CA ARG A 193 20.72 -20.37 -0.94
C ARG A 193 22.00 -20.88 -1.63
N GLY A 194 22.70 -20.03 -2.38
CA GLY A 194 23.88 -20.41 -3.15
C GLY A 194 25.12 -19.62 -2.80
N LEU A 195 25.74 -19.89 -1.64
CA LEU A 195 27.21 -19.82 -1.43
C LEU A 195 27.60 -20.32 -0.03
N HIS A 196 27.37 -21.60 0.25
CA HIS A 196 28.15 -22.31 1.27
C HIS A 196 28.62 -23.63 0.65
N THR A 197 29.62 -23.53 -0.23
CA THR A 197 30.50 -24.66 -0.49
C THR A 197 31.21 -24.99 0.81
N LYS A 198 30.79 -26.07 1.46
CA LYS A 198 31.48 -26.69 2.59
C LYS A 198 32.93 -26.91 2.20
N ALA A 199 33.83 -26.10 2.75
CA ALA A 199 35.22 -26.51 2.88
C ALA A 199 35.25 -27.59 3.97
N ASP A 200 35.38 -28.83 3.51
CA ASP A 200 35.64 -30.01 4.34
C ASP A 200 36.99 -29.80 5.04
N ASN A 201 36.98 -29.66 6.36
CA ASN A 201 38.19 -29.89 7.14
C ASN A 201 37.86 -30.73 8.37
N ARG A 202 38.49 -31.89 8.40
CA ARG A 202 38.23 -33.01 9.31
C ARG A 202 38.98 -32.85 10.63
N ARG A 203 38.23 -33.11 11.73
CA ARG A 203 38.60 -33.78 13.01
C ARG A 203 39.31 -32.98 14.13
N PRO A 204 39.26 -33.44 15.42
CA PRO A 204 38.28 -34.34 16.07
C PRO A 204 37.77 -33.91 17.47
N TYR A 205 36.60 -34.45 17.82
CA TYR A 205 36.12 -34.96 19.13
C TYR A 205 36.54 -34.26 20.44
N GLY A 206 35.57 -33.65 21.11
CA GLY A 206 35.66 -33.18 22.49
C GLY A 206 34.27 -33.14 23.12
N ASP A 207 34.07 -34.07 24.05
CA ASP A 207 32.86 -34.39 24.80
C ASP A 207 32.43 -33.26 25.77
N ARG A 208 31.12 -32.96 25.82
CA ARG A 208 30.43 -32.53 27.05
C ARG A 208 28.92 -32.36 26.84
N HIS A 209 28.17 -33.20 27.55
CA HIS A 209 26.78 -33.00 27.95
C HIS A 209 26.58 -31.65 28.68
N ILE A 210 25.42 -31.01 28.47
CA ILE A 210 24.56 -30.36 29.49
C ILE A 210 23.16 -30.12 28.86
N THR A 211 22.17 -30.13 29.75
CA THR A 211 20.74 -30.38 29.63
C THR A 211 19.87 -29.30 28.97
N SER A 212 18.63 -29.73 28.65
CA SER A 212 17.38 -28.97 28.43
C SER A 212 17.32 -27.54 28.99
N ASP A 213 16.73 -26.59 28.25
CA ASP A 213 15.30 -26.29 28.39
C ASP A 213 14.79 -25.17 27.45
N SER A 214 13.46 -25.20 27.24
CA SER A 214 12.56 -24.07 27.00
C SER A 214 12.65 -23.21 25.73
N SER A 215 11.63 -23.43 24.91
CA SER A 215 10.89 -22.45 24.11
C SER A 215 10.78 -21.06 24.75
N THR A 216 11.10 -20.01 23.99
CA THR A 216 10.60 -18.65 24.24
C THR A 216 10.27 -17.94 22.93
N ASP A 217 9.03 -17.46 22.91
CA ASP A 217 8.40 -16.56 21.95
C ASP A 217 9.25 -15.31 21.69
N SER A 218 9.42 -14.97 20.41
CA SER A 218 10.12 -13.76 20.00
C SER A 218 9.15 -12.58 19.90
N ALA A 219 8.74 -12.02 21.04
CA ALA A 219 8.18 -10.68 21.11
C ALA A 219 9.26 -9.64 20.73
N ARG A 220 9.41 -9.35 19.44
CA ARG A 220 10.37 -8.34 18.95
C ARG A 220 9.78 -6.93 19.01
N GLY A 221 9.86 -6.35 20.21
CA GLY A 221 10.27 -4.97 20.50
C GLY A 221 9.58 -3.81 19.78
N ALA A 222 8.57 -3.23 20.45
CA ALA A 222 8.01 -1.90 20.18
C ALA A 222 9.06 -0.76 20.23
N ASN A 223 10.25 -0.99 20.81
CA ASN A 223 11.33 0.00 20.96
C ASN A 223 12.35 0.03 19.81
N SER A 224 12.17 -0.75 18.73
CA SER A 224 13.07 -0.69 17.58
C SER A 224 12.75 0.51 16.66
N PHE A 225 13.74 1.07 15.95
CA PHE A 225 13.53 2.10 14.91
C PHE A 225 12.45 1.70 13.89
N PHE A 226 12.28 0.39 13.63
CA PHE A 226 11.25 -0.13 12.74
C PHE A 226 9.90 -0.33 13.42
N GLY A 227 9.85 -0.57 14.73
CA GLY A 227 8.63 -0.41 15.51
C GLY A 227 8.09 1.02 15.40
N LYS A 228 8.99 2.02 15.45
CA LYS A 228 8.66 3.43 15.20
C LYS A 228 8.26 3.69 13.76
N LEU A 229 8.97 3.16 12.75
CA LEU A 229 8.57 3.29 11.33
C LEU A 229 7.22 2.64 11.04
N TRP A 230 6.93 1.52 11.71
CA TRP A 230 5.64 0.85 11.64
C TRP A 230 4.53 1.66 12.32
N GLU A 231 4.81 2.21 13.51
CA GLU A 231 3.85 2.97 14.31
C GLU A 231 3.59 4.37 13.73
N GLN A 232 4.62 5.01 13.17
CA GLN A 232 4.65 6.40 12.73
C GLN A 232 4.76 6.59 11.21
N GLY A 233 4.87 5.51 10.44
CA GLY A 233 4.85 5.53 8.97
C GLY A 233 6.24 5.79 8.38
N THR A 234 6.33 5.72 7.06
CA THR A 234 7.54 6.10 6.32
C THR A 234 7.76 7.62 6.31
N GLY A 235 6.71 8.42 6.51
CA GLY A 235 6.75 9.87 6.56
C GLY A 235 7.73 10.47 7.57
N VAL A 236 8.03 9.79 8.68
CA VAL A 236 9.06 10.22 9.66
C VAL A 236 10.48 10.23 9.08
N VAL A 237 10.73 9.42 8.04
CA VAL A 237 12.01 9.40 7.33
C VAL A 237 12.02 10.36 6.13
N PHE A 238 10.85 10.73 5.62
CA PHE A 238 10.68 11.51 4.39
C PHE A 238 10.02 12.88 4.63
N GLN A 239 10.14 13.44 5.84
CA GLN A 239 9.39 14.64 6.26
C GLN A 239 9.77 15.88 5.44
N THR A 240 8.76 16.54 4.87
CA THR A 240 8.80 17.91 4.35
C THR A 240 8.87 18.90 5.51
N GLN A 241 9.90 19.75 5.57
CA GLN A 241 9.83 20.94 6.41
C GLN A 241 8.79 21.90 5.82
N SER A 242 7.61 21.99 6.42
CA SER A 242 6.75 23.14 6.22
C SER A 242 7.40 24.32 6.94
N SER A 243 8.02 25.22 6.18
CA SER A 243 8.41 26.53 6.70
C SER A 243 7.17 27.23 7.23
N GLY A 244 7.14 27.46 8.54
CA GLY A 244 6.08 28.23 9.19
C GLY A 244 6.03 29.64 8.62
N THR A 245 4.89 30.01 8.06
CA THR A 245 4.49 31.42 7.96
C THR A 245 3.49 31.67 9.06
N SER A 246 3.92 32.51 10.01
CA SER A 246 3.13 33.07 11.09
C SER A 246 1.79 33.60 10.59
N ALA A 247 0.75 33.29 11.34
CA ALA A 247 -0.54 33.97 11.25
C ALA A 247 -0.32 35.47 11.42
N VAL A 248 -0.75 36.24 10.44
CA VAL A 248 -1.01 37.67 10.58
C VAL A 248 -2.53 37.83 10.50
N GLU A 249 -3.09 38.34 11.59
CA GLU A 249 -4.47 38.79 11.69
C GLU A 249 -4.79 39.80 10.58
N ALA A 250 -5.97 39.68 9.98
CA ALA A 250 -6.56 40.77 9.21
C ALA A 250 -8.07 40.85 9.50
N SER A 251 -8.42 41.99 10.08
CA SER A 251 -9.73 42.51 10.43
C SER A 251 -10.63 42.77 9.21
N SER A 252 -11.94 42.71 9.46
CA SER A 252 -13.06 43.12 8.61
C SER A 252 -12.91 44.49 7.95
N ILE A 253 -13.24 44.60 6.64
CA ILE A 253 -13.86 45.79 5.98
C ILE A 253 -14.74 45.31 4.79
N GLU A 254 -15.85 46.02 4.60
CA GLU A 254 -17.00 45.80 3.71
C GLU A 254 -16.79 46.06 2.19
N ALA A 255 -17.73 45.51 1.41
CA ALA A 255 -18.42 46.02 0.21
C ALA A 255 -17.65 46.67 -0.98
N GLY A 256 -17.95 46.19 -2.20
CA GLY A 256 -17.69 46.92 -3.45
C GLY A 256 -17.96 46.08 -4.71
N GLY A 257 -18.86 46.54 -5.58
CA GLY A 257 -19.43 45.77 -6.70
C GLY A 257 -18.58 45.66 -7.97
N GLY A 258 -18.93 44.63 -8.77
CA GLY A 258 -19.12 44.71 -10.23
C GLY A 258 -17.87 44.67 -11.14
N LEU A 259 -17.79 43.66 -12.01
CA LEU A 259 -18.05 43.80 -13.46
C LEU A 259 -17.94 42.44 -14.17
N ALA A 260 -18.88 42.19 -15.07
CA ALA A 260 -18.88 41.07 -16.00
C ALA A 260 -17.91 41.28 -17.16
N THR A 261 -17.31 40.21 -17.68
CA THR A 261 -17.05 40.05 -19.13
C THR A 261 -17.18 38.58 -19.54
N ASN A 262 -17.91 38.40 -20.64
CA ASN A 262 -18.18 37.13 -21.34
C ASN A 262 -16.97 36.65 -22.15
N TYR A 263 -16.77 35.34 -22.22
CA TYR A 263 -16.22 34.66 -23.39
C TYR A 263 -16.92 33.31 -23.59
N ASP A 264 -17.77 33.25 -24.62
CA ASP A 264 -18.17 32.08 -25.41
C ASP A 264 -16.95 31.64 -26.28
N THR A 265 -16.75 30.44 -26.83
CA THR A 265 -17.60 29.30 -27.23
C THR A 265 -16.68 28.09 -27.58
N GLN A 266 -17.20 26.87 -27.35
CA GLN A 266 -17.16 25.66 -28.23
C GLN A 266 -15.83 25.03 -28.72
N ASN A 267 -15.54 23.81 -28.23
CA ASN A 267 -15.54 22.55 -29.03
C ASN A 267 -15.00 21.35 -28.22
N SER A 268 -15.87 20.39 -27.88
CA SER A 268 -15.50 18.98 -27.59
C SER A 268 -16.76 18.09 -27.70
N PRO A 269 -16.67 16.88 -28.30
CA PRO A 269 -17.82 16.05 -28.64
C PRO A 269 -18.48 15.36 -27.40
N PRO A 270 -19.73 14.86 -27.52
CA PRO A 270 -20.58 14.54 -26.38
C PRO A 270 -20.22 13.25 -25.64
N LEU A 271 -20.34 13.32 -24.32
CA LEU A 271 -20.20 12.25 -23.32
C LEU A 271 -21.35 11.21 -23.39
N GLU A 272 -21.48 10.45 -24.48
CA GLU A 272 -22.50 9.39 -24.57
C GLU A 272 -21.97 7.96 -24.37
N GLU A 273 -20.67 7.69 -24.51
CA GLU A 273 -20.13 6.34 -24.32
C GLU A 273 -19.87 5.96 -22.84
N ALA A 274 -19.86 6.93 -21.92
CA ALA A 274 -19.63 6.68 -20.50
C ALA A 274 -20.88 6.18 -19.74
N ARG A 275 -22.08 6.33 -20.33
CA ARG A 275 -23.34 5.92 -19.70
C ARG A 275 -23.63 4.42 -19.86
N TYR A 276 -23.07 3.77 -20.88
CA TYR A 276 -23.32 2.35 -21.11
C TYR A 276 -22.53 1.43 -20.15
N LEU A 277 -21.48 1.93 -19.50
CA LEU A 277 -20.68 1.17 -18.53
C LEU A 277 -21.10 1.39 -17.07
N SER A 278 -21.88 2.45 -16.76
CA SER A 278 -22.46 2.64 -15.42
C SER A 278 -23.57 1.64 -15.13
N ASP A 279 -24.35 1.25 -16.14
CA ASP A 279 -25.51 0.36 -15.97
C ASP A 279 -25.13 -1.10 -15.71
N SER A 280 -23.92 -1.52 -16.13
CA SER A 280 -23.42 -2.89 -15.88
C SER A 280 -22.85 -3.09 -14.48
N LEU A 281 -22.80 -2.06 -13.64
CA LEU A 281 -22.27 -2.10 -12.26
C LEU A 281 -23.34 -1.87 -11.18
N GLY A 282 -24.62 -1.78 -11.55
CA GLY A 282 -25.75 -1.82 -10.62
C GLY A 282 -25.72 -0.76 -9.53
N VAL A 283 -25.84 0.52 -9.90
CA VAL A 283 -25.97 1.64 -8.95
C VAL A 283 -27.09 2.57 -9.40
N ASP A 284 -28.16 2.64 -8.61
CA ASP A 284 -29.06 3.80 -8.52
C ASP A 284 -28.36 4.95 -7.77
#